data_AF-A0A4U0QW61-F1
#
_entry.id   AF-A0A4U0QW61-F1
#
_cell.length_a   1.000
_cell.length_b   1.000
_cell.length_c   1.000
_cell.angle_alpha   90.00
_cell.angle_beta   90.00
_cell.angle_gamma   90.00
#
_symmetry.space_group_name_H-M   'P 1'
#
loop_
_entity.id
_entity.type
_entity.pdbx_description
1 polymer ?
#
loop_
_entity_poly.entity_id
_entity_poly.type
_entity_poly.pdbx_seq_one_letter_code
_entity_poly.pdbx_strand_id
1 'polypeptide(L)'
;MPDLTPHIVPIPCRILNETDTGYLVTQRPHGQDGVWLDKAAVTIPDRAEVKPHHIALVPADLAVRKNLGPEMLESRRAPSPWGRAGV
;
A
#
# COMPACT_ATOMS: atom_id res chain seq x y z
N MET A 1 28.70 -0.56 10.12
CA MET A 1 27.49 0.28 10.22
C MET A 1 26.40 -0.47 9.46
N PRO A 2 25.20 -0.69 10.01
CA PRO A 2 24.13 -1.31 9.23
C PRO A 2 23.84 -0.41 8.02
N ASP A 3 23.65 -1.04 6.87
CA ASP A 3 23.29 -0.38 5.62
C ASP A 3 21.96 0.36 5.84
N LEU A 4 22.03 1.67 6.05
CA LEU A 4 20.88 2.54 6.31
C LEU A 4 20.19 2.96 5.00
N THR A 5 20.42 2.25 3.90
CA THR A 5 19.74 2.53 2.65
C THR A 5 18.26 2.26 2.88
N PRO A 6 17.38 3.27 2.76
CA PRO A 6 15.96 3.03 2.91
C PRO A 6 15.56 2.03 1.83
N HIS A 7 15.20 0.81 2.23
CA HIS A 7 14.70 -0.20 1.30
C HIS A 7 13.35 0.30 0.79
N ILE A 8 13.33 0.85 -0.42
CA ILE A 8 12.11 1.34 -1.05
C ILE A 8 11.39 0.15 -1.71
N VAL A 9 10.12 -0.03 -1.40
CA VAL A 9 9.25 -1.06 -1.97
C VAL A 9 8.19 -0.43 -2.87
N PRO A 10 7.93 -1.00 -4.06
CA PRO A 10 6.83 -0.57 -4.93
C PRO A 10 5.51 -1.16 -4.44
N ILE A 11 4.51 -0.30 -4.22
CA ILE A 11 3.18 -0.67 -3.74
C ILE A 11 2.13 -0.24 -4.75
N PRO A 12 1.33 -1.17 -5.31
CA PRO A 12 0.18 -0.81 -6.13
C PRO A 12 -0.89 -0.18 -5.25
N CYS A 13 -1.30 1.03 -5.61
CA CYS A 13 -2.27 1.79 -4.85
C CYS A 13 -3.10 2.69 -5.76
N ARG A 14 -4.31 3.04 -5.33
CA ARG A 14 -5.13 4.07 -5.95
C ARG A 14 -5.07 5.32 -5.09
N ILE A 15 -4.80 6.47 -5.72
CA ILE A 15 -4.86 7.76 -5.05
C ILE A 15 -6.33 8.15 -4.91
N LEU A 16 -6.80 8.29 -3.68
CA LEU A 16 -8.16 8.72 -3.35
C LEU A 16 -8.23 10.24 -3.18
N ASN A 17 -7.17 10.83 -2.63
CA ASN A 17 -7.06 12.27 -2.43
C ASN A 17 -5.59 12.70 -2.39
N GLU A 18 -5.33 13.96 -2.69
CA GLU A 18 -4.01 14.58 -2.60
C GLU A 18 -4.11 15.92 -1.88
N THR A 19 -3.23 16.15 -0.91
CA THR A 19 -3.04 17.45 -0.26
C THR A 19 -1.65 17.98 -0.60
N ASP A 20 -1.31 19.18 -0.14
CA ASP A 20 0.03 19.73 -0.33
C ASP A 20 1.12 18.82 0.30
N THR A 21 0.82 18.25 1.47
CA THR A 21 1.79 17.49 2.28
C THR A 21 1.67 15.97 2.17
N GLY A 22 0.57 15.44 1.62
CA GLY A 22 0.38 13.98 1.57
C GLY A 22 -0.48 13.45 0.44
N TYR A 23 -0.42 12.13 0.27
CA TYR A 23 -1.26 11.33 -0.60
C TYR A 23 -2.13 10.41 0.24
N LEU A 24 -3.44 10.46 0.06
CA LEU A 24 -4.35 9.45 0.57
C LEU A 24 -4.43 8.32 -0.45
N VAL A 25 -3.86 7.17 -0.14
CA VAL A 25 -3.82 6.03 -1.04
C VAL A 25 -4.57 4.84 -0.47
N THR A 26 -5.17 4.02 -1.32
CA THR A 26 -5.74 2.73 -0.91
C THR A 26 -5.16 1.61 -1.76
N GLN A 27 -4.92 0.45 -1.15
CA GLN A 27 -4.57 -0.77 -1.88
C GLN A 27 -5.82 -1.55 -2.33
N ARG A 28 -7.01 -1.15 -1.85
CA ARG A 28 -8.26 -1.87 -2.17
C ARG A 28 -8.91 -1.29 -3.43
N PRO A 29 -9.37 -2.13 -4.37
CA PRO A 29 -10.00 -1.66 -5.60
C PRO A 29 -11.32 -0.90 -5.35
N HIS A 30 -12.02 -1.20 -4.25
CA HIS A 30 -13.32 -0.62 -3.90
C HIS A 30 -13.40 -0.11 -2.45
N GLY A 31 -12.26 0.00 -1.75
CA GLY A 31 -12.24 0.47 -0.36
C GLY A 31 -12.23 2.00 -0.28
N GLN A 32 -13.00 2.55 0.67
CA GLN A 32 -12.83 3.95 1.10
C GLN A 32 -11.79 4.09 2.22
N ASP A 33 -11.35 2.97 2.80
CA ASP A 33 -10.22 2.93 3.72
C ASP A 33 -8.93 3.28 2.97
N GLY A 34 -8.45 4.50 3.18
CA GLY A 34 -7.20 5.01 2.67
C GLY A 34 -6.19 5.25 3.78
N VAL A 35 -4.92 5.17 3.42
CA VAL A 35 -3.79 5.47 4.28
C VAL A 35 -3.16 6.77 3.79
N TRP A 36 -2.97 7.72 4.70
CA TRP A 36 -2.18 8.92 4.44
C TRP A 36 -0.69 8.59 4.42
N LEU A 37 -0.06 8.93 3.31
CA LEU A 37 1.38 8.87 3.07
C LEU A 37 1.93 10.28 2.89
N ASP A 38 3.06 10.57 3.53
CA ASP A 38 3.70 11.88 3.44
C ASP A 38 4.47 12.02 2.12
N LYS A 39 4.31 13.13 1.39
CA LYS A 39 4.98 13.34 0.09
C LYS A 39 6.49 13.35 0.20
N ALA A 40 7.05 13.75 1.36
CA ALA A 40 8.50 13.72 1.55
C ALA A 40 9.04 12.29 1.69
N ALA A 41 8.18 11.35 2.08
CA ALA A 41 8.54 9.96 2.31
C ALA A 41 8.23 9.04 1.14
N VAL A 42 7.38 9.45 0.18
CA VAL A 42 6.91 8.56 -0.91
C VAL A 42 7.03 9.21 -2.27
N THR A 43 7.29 8.40 -3.29
CA THR A 43 7.35 8.86 -4.69
C THR A 43 6.37 8.07 -5.53
N ILE A 44 5.50 8.75 -6.28
CA ILE A 44 4.59 8.12 -7.24
C ILE A 44 5.00 8.61 -8.64
N PRO A 45 5.88 7.87 -9.36
CA PRO A 45 6.47 8.34 -10.62
C PRO A 45 5.42 8.58 -11.71
N ASP A 46 4.32 7.83 -11.65
CA ASP A 46 3.26 7.84 -12.65
C ASP A 46 1.98 8.57 -12.19
N ARG A 47 2.10 9.45 -11.19
CA ARG A 47 0.96 10.23 -10.67
C ARG A 47 0.27 11.12 -11.73
N ALA A 48 1.00 11.50 -12.78
CA ALA A 48 0.49 12.37 -13.84
C ALA A 48 -0.34 11.61 -14.89
N GLU A 49 -0.30 10.28 -14.87
CA GLU A 49 -1.08 9.45 -15.79
C GLU A 49 -2.50 9.25 -15.26
N VAL A 50 -3.52 9.33 -16.12
CA VAL A 50 -4.90 9.02 -15.73
C VAL A 50 -5.09 7.51 -15.74
N LYS A 51 -4.86 6.86 -14.60
CA LYS A 51 -5.01 5.40 -14.45
C LYS A 51 -5.70 5.02 -13.13
N PRO A 52 -6.39 3.86 -13.09
CA PRO A 52 -7.12 3.45 -11.90
C PRO A 52 -6.20 3.04 -10.73
N HIS A 53 -4.96 2.64 -11.03
CA HIS A 53 -3.96 2.24 -10.03
C HIS A 53 -2.58 2.77 -10.42
N HIS A 54 -1.87 3.28 -9.43
CA HIS A 54 -0.51 3.83 -9.48
C HIS A 54 0.46 2.95 -8.68
N ILE A 55 1.76 3.11 -8.95
CA ILE A 55 2.80 2.47 -8.13
C ILE A 55 3.40 3.52 -7.21
N ALA A 56 3.18 3.39 -5.91
CA ALA A 56 3.83 4.21 -4.91
C ALA A 56 5.14 3.54 -4.45
N LEU A 57 6.24 4.28 -4.53
CA LEU A 57 7.53 3.90 -3.97
C LEU A 57 7.58 4.39 -2.53
N VAL A 58 7.57 3.44 -1.58
CA VAL A 58 7.45 3.71 -0.15
C VAL A 58 8.60 3.02 0.60
N PRO A 59 9.21 3.63 1.63
CA PRO A 59 10.17 2.95 2.49
C PRO A 59 9.53 1.74 3.16
N ALA A 60 10.22 0.60 3.19
CA ALA A 60 9.72 -0.65 3.75
C ALA A 60 9.26 -0.50 5.21
N ASP A 61 9.97 0.29 6.01
CA ASP A 61 9.58 0.58 7.39
C ASP A 61 8.23 1.32 7.46
N LEU A 62 8.03 2.32 6.60
CA LEU A 62 6.76 3.04 6.51
C LEU A 62 5.64 2.13 5.99
N ALA A 63 5.96 1.29 5.01
CA ALA A 63 5.03 0.31 4.45
C ALA A 63 4.55 -0.68 5.53
N VAL A 64 5.46 -1.24 6.33
CA VAL A 64 5.14 -2.13 7.47
C VAL A 64 4.34 -1.38 8.54
N ARG A 65 4.77 -0.18 8.96
CA ARG A 65 4.06 0.63 9.96
C ARG A 65 2.64 0.98 9.56
N LYS A 66 2.42 1.20 8.26
CA LYS A 66 1.12 1.54 7.69
C LYS A 66 0.33 0.32 7.21
N ASN A 67 0.86 -0.88 7.42
CA ASN A 67 0.29 -2.14 6.96
C ASN A 67 0.03 -2.18 5.44
N LEU A 68 0.88 -1.49 4.68
CA LEU A 68 0.90 -1.43 3.22
C LEU A 68 1.82 -2.54 2.71
N GLY A 69 1.32 -3.76 2.66
CA GLY A 69 2.10 -4.94 2.24
C GLY A 69 1.69 -5.45 0.86
N PRO A 70 2.60 -6.09 0.10
CA PRO A 70 2.22 -6.90 -1.06
C PRO A 70 1.27 -8.05 -0.67
N GLU A 71 1.28 -8.48 0.60
CA GLU A 71 0.39 -9.50 1.15
C GLU A 71 -1.09 -9.10 1.21
N MET A 72 -1.47 -7.83 1.01
CA MET A 72 -2.90 -7.48 0.91
C MET A 72 -3.56 -8.03 -0.37
N LEU A 73 -2.78 -8.41 -1.39
CA LEU A 73 -3.31 -9.13 -2.55
C LEU A 73 -3.44 -10.64 -2.32
N GLU A 74 -2.63 -11.23 -1.42
CA GLU A 74 -2.62 -12.68 -1.13
C GLU A 74 -3.44 -13.09 0.10
N SER A 75 -3.72 -12.19 1.04
CA SER A 75 -4.54 -12.47 2.23
C SER A 75 -6.05 -12.67 1.96
N ARG A 76 -6.49 -12.60 0.69
CA ARG A 76 -7.81 -13.13 0.27
C ARG A 76 -7.75 -14.55 -0.31
N ARG A 77 -6.57 -15.17 -0.37
CA ARG A 77 -6.35 -16.55 -0.81
C ARG A 77 -5.94 -17.49 0.33
N ALA A 78 -6.15 -17.08 1.59
CA ALA A 78 -6.27 -18.02 2.68
C ALA A 78 -7.75 -18.45 2.78
N PRO A 79 -8.11 -19.72 2.48
CA PRO A 79 -9.37 -20.24 2.98
C PRO A 79 -9.33 -20.13 4.50
N SER A 80 -10.38 -19.59 5.10
CA SER A 80 -10.58 -19.59 6.55
C SER A 80 -10.18 -20.96 7.13
N PRO A 81 -9.30 -21.04 8.15
CA PRO A 81 -8.95 -22.31 8.79
C PRO A 81 -10.10 -22.89 9.64
N TRP A 82 -11.32 -22.35 9.54
CA TRP A 82 -12.53 -23.02 10.01
C TRP A 82 -12.99 -24.07 8.98
N GLY A 83 -12.08 -25.00 8.70
CA GLY A 83 -12.47 -26.38 8.56
C GLY A 83 -13.04 -26.83 9.89
N ARG A 84 -14.37 -26.85 10.00
CA ARG A 84 -15.02 -27.83 10.88
C ARG A 84 -15.96 -28.66 10.01
N ALA A 85 -15.37 -29.72 9.45
CA ALA A 85 -16.08 -30.96 9.28
C ALA A 85 -16.61 -31.40 10.66
N GLY A 86 -17.90 -31.71 10.74
CA GLY A 86 -18.49 -32.38 11.90
C GLY A 86 -19.81 -31.78 12.36
N VAL A 87 -20.90 -32.11 11.67
CA VAL A 87 -22.03 -32.92 12.19
C VAL A 87 -22.96 -33.27 11.03
#